data_AF-A0A2V2DDJ0-F1
#
_entry.id   AF-A0A2V2DDJ0-F1
#
_cell.length_a   1.000
_cell.length_b   1.000
_cell.length_c   1.000
_cell.angle_alpha   90.00
_cell.angle_beta   90.00
_cell.angle_gamma   90.00
#
_symmetry.space_group_name_H-M   'P 1'
#
loop_
_entity.id
_entity.type
_entity.pdbx_description
1 polymer ?
#
loop_
_entity_poly.entity_id
_entity_poly.type
_entity_poly.pdbx_seq_one_letter_code
_entity_poly.pdbx_strand_id
1 'polypeptide(L)'
;MTRDVMISICGLQFLEDGMDDDIETVQQGQYFFRSGSHFLLYDEYLEDFREPVKSVIRIRGRELTLTRRGPMNVQMNFAQGKKTLTRYQTPYGVMTIGLDTDRVECQVSESGLSIEVDYALEANYQYVADCRIQIEVREKGGERFDFFDEEKGESEEWIGS
;
A
#
# COMPACT_ATOMS: atom_id res chain seq x y z
N MET A 1 -11.26 -19.92 5.85
CA MET A 1 -12.06 -19.70 4.63
C MET A 1 -11.44 -18.55 3.88
N THR A 2 -11.39 -18.63 2.55
CA THR A 2 -10.90 -17.58 1.65
C THR A 2 -12.11 -16.85 1.07
N ARG A 3 -12.03 -15.53 0.93
CA ARG A 3 -13.10 -14.67 0.39
C ARG A 3 -12.56 -13.89 -0.81
N ASP A 4 -13.37 -13.76 -1.85
CA ASP A 4 -13.05 -12.89 -2.98
C ASP A 4 -13.40 -11.44 -2.61
N VAL A 5 -12.46 -10.54 -2.86
CA VAL A 5 -12.51 -9.13 -2.39
C VAL A 5 -12.06 -8.17 -3.49
N MET A 6 -12.52 -6.93 -3.38
CA MET A 6 -11.92 -5.77 -4.04
C MET A 6 -10.89 -5.16 -3.10
N ILE A 7 -9.68 -4.92 -3.58
CA ILE A 7 -8.58 -4.33 -2.83
C ILE A 7 -8.23 -3.01 -3.51
N SER A 8 -8.44 -1.89 -2.83
CA SER A 8 -7.94 -0.58 -3.21
C SER A 8 -6.63 -0.31 -2.48
N ILE A 9 -5.63 0.22 -3.20
CA ILE A 9 -4.28 0.49 -2.68
C ILE A 9 -3.82 1.86 -3.19
N CYS A 10 -3.44 2.73 -2.25
CA CYS A 10 -2.79 4.03 -2.52
C CYS A 10 -1.38 4.07 -1.92
N GLY A 11 -0.45 4.81 -2.55
CA GLY A 11 0.89 5.08 -2.03
C GLY A 11 1.89 3.92 -2.07
N LEU A 12 1.63 2.89 -2.89
CA LEU A 12 2.48 1.68 -3.04
C LEU A 12 3.24 1.61 -4.38
N GLN A 13 3.17 2.69 -5.18
CA GLN A 13 3.65 2.76 -6.57
C GLN A 13 4.95 3.53 -6.78
N PHE A 14 5.54 4.10 -5.73
CA PHE A 14 6.74 4.94 -5.73
C PHE A 14 8.03 4.31 -6.34
N LEU A 15 7.98 3.08 -6.85
CA LEU A 15 9.11 2.38 -7.48
C LEU A 15 9.00 2.27 -9.01
N GLU A 16 7.86 2.64 -9.60
CA GLU A 16 7.60 2.61 -11.04
C GLU A 16 7.47 4.05 -11.56
N ASP A 17 8.62 4.67 -11.86
CA ASP A 17 8.82 5.93 -12.62
C ASP A 17 8.02 7.20 -12.22
N GLY A 18 7.33 7.20 -11.08
CA GLY A 18 6.64 8.37 -10.53
C GLY A 18 6.40 8.27 -9.03
N MET A 19 6.73 9.33 -8.30
CA MET A 19 6.34 9.52 -6.90
C MET A 19 5.06 10.34 -6.85
N ASP A 20 3.95 9.78 -7.36
CA ASP A 20 2.63 10.33 -7.12
C ASP A 20 1.93 9.46 -6.08
N ASP A 21 1.80 9.98 -4.86
CA ASP A 21 1.10 9.33 -3.75
C ASP A 21 -0.43 9.27 -3.99
N ASP A 22 -0.93 9.97 -5.02
CA ASP A 22 -2.35 10.08 -5.38
C ASP A 22 -2.86 8.94 -6.29
N ILE A 23 -2.00 8.01 -6.72
CA ILE A 23 -2.44 6.94 -7.62
C ILE A 23 -3.08 5.79 -6.82
N GLU A 24 -4.40 5.71 -6.89
CA GLU A 24 -5.19 4.58 -6.42
C GLU A 24 -5.20 3.44 -7.45
N THR A 25 -4.90 2.22 -7.01
CA THR A 25 -5.16 1.01 -7.79
C THR A 25 -6.21 0.15 -7.15
N VAL A 26 -7.14 -0.35 -7.97
CA VAL A 26 -8.22 -1.23 -7.55
C VAL A 26 -8.04 -2.58 -8.21
N GLN A 27 -7.75 -3.61 -7.42
CA GLN A 27 -7.51 -4.97 -7.88
C GLN A 27 -8.53 -5.95 -7.31
N GLN A 28 -8.89 -6.96 -8.09
CA GLN A 28 -9.61 -8.12 -7.58
C GLN A 28 -8.62 -9.09 -6.93
N GLY A 29 -8.95 -9.58 -5.76
CA GLY A 29 -8.08 -10.46 -5.02
C GLY A 29 -8.81 -11.36 -4.04
N GLN A 30 -8.02 -11.97 -3.17
CA GLN A 30 -8.47 -12.91 -2.17
C GLN A 30 -7.99 -12.48 -0.78
N TYR A 31 -8.92 -12.52 0.16
CA TYR A 31 -8.66 -12.30 1.58
C TYR A 31 -8.79 -13.61 2.36
N PHE A 32 -7.87 -13.85 3.28
CA PHE A 32 -8.08 -14.82 4.34
C PHE A 32 -7.31 -14.46 5.61
N PHE A 33 -7.85 -14.91 6.75
CA PHE A 33 -7.20 -14.81 8.05
C PHE A 33 -6.64 -16.17 8.46
N ARG A 34 -5.35 -16.24 8.80
CA ARG A 34 -4.68 -17.47 9.24
C ARG A 34 -3.56 -17.18 10.22
N SER A 35 -3.49 -17.97 11.30
CA SER A 35 -2.40 -17.90 12.29
C SER A 35 -2.17 -16.48 12.86
N GLY A 36 -3.26 -15.75 13.11
CA GLY A 36 -3.19 -14.38 13.64
C GLY A 36 -2.71 -13.33 12.62
N SER A 37 -2.70 -13.64 11.33
CA SER A 37 -2.32 -12.70 10.27
C SER A 37 -3.44 -12.58 9.23
N HIS A 38 -3.66 -11.35 8.75
CA HIS A 38 -4.48 -11.06 7.57
C HIS A 38 -3.62 -11.24 6.32
N PHE A 39 -4.18 -11.86 5.28
CA PHE A 39 -3.52 -12.06 3.99
C PHE A 39 -4.40 -11.51 2.88
N LEU A 40 -3.80 -10.70 2.01
CA LEU A 40 -4.39 -10.20 0.77
C LEU A 40 -3.54 -10.70 -0.39
N LEU A 41 -4.17 -11.38 -1.34
CA LEU A 41 -3.51 -11.92 -2.52
C LEU A 41 -4.17 -11.32 -3.74
N TYR A 42 -3.38 -10.77 -4.65
CA TYR A 42 -3.87 -10.18 -5.89
C TYR A 42 -2.78 -10.26 -6.96
N ASP A 43 -3.20 -10.14 -8.21
CA ASP A 43 -2.30 -10.08 -9.36
C ASP A 43 -2.17 -8.61 -9.80
N GLU A 44 -0.93 -8.14 -9.98
CA GLU A 44 -0.60 -6.84 -10.56
C GLU A 44 -0.24 -7.03 -12.03
N TYR A 45 -0.82 -6.20 -12.90
CA TYR A 45 -0.55 -6.21 -14.34
C TYR A 45 0.28 -4.97 -14.68
N LEU A 46 1.54 -5.19 -15.01
CA LEU A 46 2.47 -4.13 -15.40
C LEU A 46 2.50 -4.02 -16.93
N GLU A 47 2.47 -2.79 -17.47
CA GLU A 47 2.36 -2.56 -18.92
C GLU A 47 3.48 -3.26 -19.74
N ASP A 48 4.69 -3.31 -19.17
CA ASP A 48 5.87 -3.90 -19.83
C ASP A 48 5.94 -5.44 -19.74
N PHE A 49 5.06 -6.08 -18.97
CA PHE A 49 5.13 -7.51 -18.71
C PHE A 49 3.85 -8.25 -19.10
N ARG A 50 4.03 -9.34 -19.85
CA ARG A 50 2.90 -10.22 -20.26
C ARG A 50 2.38 -11.10 -19.11
N GLU A 51 3.24 -11.41 -18.15
CA GLU A 51 2.90 -12.25 -17.00
C GLU A 51 2.56 -11.35 -15.80
N PRO A 52 1.50 -11.65 -15.04
CA PRO A 52 1.16 -10.87 -13.86
C PRO A 52 2.21 -11.04 -12.76
N VAL A 53 2.42 -9.98 -11.98
CA VAL A 53 3.18 -10.02 -10.74
C VAL A 53 2.24 -10.45 -9.63
N LYS A 54 2.55 -11.56 -8.95
CA LYS A 54 1.75 -12.07 -7.84
C LYS A 54 2.12 -11.33 -6.57
N SER A 55 1.15 -10.64 -6.00
CA SER A 55 1.35 -9.82 -4.81
C SER A 55 0.64 -10.40 -3.60
N VAL A 56 1.38 -10.43 -2.50
CA VAL A 56 0.89 -10.90 -1.20
C VAL A 56 1.18 -9.83 -0.17
N ILE A 57 0.13 -9.28 0.42
CA ILE A 57 0.23 -8.41 1.59
C ILE A 57 -0.15 -9.24 2.81
N ARG A 58 0.71 -9.24 3.82
CA ARG A 58 0.48 -9.90 5.10
C ARG A 58 0.56 -8.87 6.22
N ILE A 59 -0.46 -8.85 7.06
CA ILE A 59 -0.51 -7.96 8.23
C ILE A 59 -0.61 -8.79 9.49
N ARG A 60 0.26 -8.52 10.47
CA ARG A 60 0.24 -9.16 11.79
C ARG A 60 0.65 -8.18 12.87
N GLY A 61 -0.29 -7.79 13.72
CA GLY A 61 -0.02 -6.80 14.75
C GLY A 61 0.36 -5.46 14.09
N ARG A 62 1.58 -4.99 14.35
CA ARG A 62 2.11 -3.71 13.83
C ARG A 62 3.18 -3.90 12.74
N GLU A 63 3.06 -5.01 12.00
CA GLU A 63 3.96 -5.36 10.92
C GLU A 63 3.15 -5.67 9.66
N LEU A 64 3.54 -5.04 8.54
CA LEU A 64 3.04 -5.31 7.21
C LEU A 64 4.19 -5.80 6.33
N THR A 65 3.99 -6.93 5.67
CA THR A 65 4.92 -7.45 4.66
C THR A 65 4.24 -7.45 3.30
N LEU A 66 4.84 -6.77 2.34
CA LEU A 66 4.52 -6.93 0.91
C LEU A 66 5.51 -7.90 0.30
N THR A 67 5.02 -8.87 -0.45
CA THR A 67 5.84 -9.74 -1.30
C THR A 67 5.27 -9.74 -2.71
N ARG A 68 6.06 -9.26 -3.68
CA ARG A 68 5.76 -9.38 -5.10
C ARG A 68 6.63 -10.47 -5.71
N ARG A 69 6.04 -11.34 -6.53
CA ARG A 69 6.74 -12.43 -7.24
C ARG A 69 6.38 -12.47 -8.71
N GLY A 70 7.36 -12.76 -9.55
CA GLY A 70 7.18 -12.91 -10.99
C GLY A 70 8.28 -12.19 -11.76
N PRO A 71 7.93 -11.41 -12.80
CA PRO A 71 8.90 -10.60 -13.53
C PRO A 71 9.67 -9.62 -12.64
N MET A 72 9.02 -9.14 -11.58
CA MET A 72 9.61 -8.32 -10.53
C MET A 72 9.45 -9.00 -9.17
N ASN A 73 10.58 -9.30 -8.52
CA ASN A 73 10.60 -9.91 -7.20
C ASN A 73 11.01 -8.87 -6.16
N VAL A 74 10.12 -8.56 -5.21
CA VAL A 74 10.43 -7.65 -4.11
C VAL A 74 9.79 -8.14 -2.81
N GLN A 75 10.47 -7.88 -1.70
CA GLN A 75 9.91 -8.07 -0.38
C GLN A 75 10.19 -6.81 0.47
N MET A 76 9.12 -6.21 0.97
CA MET A 76 9.18 -5.03 1.84
C MET A 76 8.56 -5.38 3.19
N ASN A 77 9.19 -4.91 4.27
CA ASN A 77 8.73 -5.12 5.63
C ASN A 77 8.59 -3.77 6.31
N PHE A 78 7.36 -3.36 6.57
CA PHE A 78 7.02 -2.18 7.36
C PHE A 78 6.77 -2.66 8.78
N ALA A 79 7.61 -2.23 9.71
CA ALA A 79 7.55 -2.70 11.10
C ALA A 79 7.61 -1.49 12.02
N GLN A 80 6.50 -1.23 12.72
CA GLN A 80 6.37 -0.02 13.53
C GLN A 80 7.53 0.17 14.52
N GLY A 81 8.10 1.37 14.53
CA GLY A 81 9.25 1.77 15.35
C GLY A 81 10.57 1.13 14.92
N LYS A 82 10.64 0.59 13.70
CA LYS A 82 11.85 -0.01 13.15
C LYS A 82 12.10 0.47 11.73
N LYS A 83 13.37 0.72 11.47
CA LYS A 83 13.90 0.88 10.13
C LYS A 83 14.28 -0.47 9.53
N THR A 84 13.73 -0.80 8.37
CA THR A 84 14.14 -1.97 7.58
C THR A 84 14.89 -1.53 6.33
N LEU A 85 15.80 -2.40 5.86
CA LEU A 85 16.59 -2.15 4.66
C LEU A 85 16.38 -3.31 3.67
N THR A 86 15.96 -2.98 2.46
CA THR A 86 15.77 -3.94 1.36
C THR A 86 16.65 -3.55 0.18
N ARG A 87 17.32 -4.54 -0.42
CA ARG A 87 18.00 -4.34 -1.71
C ARG A 87 17.00 -4.55 -2.84
N TYR A 88 16.85 -3.54 -3.67
CA TYR A 88 15.96 -3.54 -4.82
C TYR A 88 16.78 -3.56 -6.10
N GLN A 89 16.48 -4.50 -7.00
CA GLN A 89 17.17 -4.61 -8.28
C GLN A 89 16.35 -3.87 -9.34
N THR A 90 16.88 -2.76 -9.83
CA THR A 90 16.36 -2.07 -11.01
C THR A 90 17.20 -2.45 -12.24
N PRO A 91 16.72 -2.22 -13.47
CA PRO A 91 17.53 -2.36 -14.67
C PRO A 91 18.82 -1.52 -14.67
N TYR A 92 18.84 -0.43 -13.87
CA TYR A 92 19.96 0.50 -13.75
C TYR A 92 20.96 0.14 -12.63
N GLY A 93 20.66 -0.86 -11.80
CA GLY A 93 21.54 -1.33 -10.73
C GLY A 93 20.80 -1.71 -9.45
N VAL A 94 21.58 -2.00 -8.40
CA VAL A 94 21.02 -2.30 -7.08
C VAL A 94 20.85 -1.00 -6.31
N MET A 95 19.61 -0.71 -5.90
CA MET A 95 19.28 0.39 -5.00
C MET A 95 19.05 -0.15 -3.59
N THR A 96 19.52 0.56 -2.56
CA THR A 96 19.19 0.24 -1.17
C THR A 96 18.00 1.09 -0.75
N ILE A 97 16.88 0.43 -0.40
CA ILE A 97 15.67 1.09 0.10
C ILE A 97 15.63 0.96 1.61
N GLY A 98 15.50 2.07 2.31
CA GLY A 98 15.21 2.15 3.74
C GLY A 98 13.75 2.52 3.98
N LEU A 99 13.11 1.80 4.89
CA LEU A 99 11.74 2.05 5.31
C LEU A 99 11.75 2.27 6.82
N ASP A 100 11.65 3.51 7.26
CA ASP A 100 11.53 3.85 8.69
C ASP A 100 10.05 4.00 9.03
N THR A 101 9.46 2.99 9.68
CA THR A 101 8.00 2.90 9.83
C THR A 101 7.54 3.47 11.17
N ASP A 102 6.74 4.54 11.13
CA ASP A 102 6.22 5.20 12.32
C ASP A 102 4.91 4.59 12.82
N ARG A 103 4.04 4.18 11.89
CA ARG A 103 2.71 3.64 12.20
C ARG A 103 2.36 2.50 11.27
N VAL A 104 1.79 1.44 11.85
CA VAL A 104 1.08 0.38 11.12
C VAL A 104 -0.22 0.13 11.87
N GLU A 105 -1.33 0.43 11.22
CA GLU A 105 -2.67 0.26 11.79
C GLU A 105 -3.53 -0.61 10.88
N CYS A 106 -4.34 -1.46 11.49
CA CYS A 106 -5.23 -2.38 10.79
C CYS A 106 -6.54 -2.44 11.54
N GLN A 107 -7.60 -1.99 10.89
CA GLN A 107 -8.95 -1.95 11.43
C GLN A 107 -9.83 -2.92 10.67
N VAL A 108 -10.48 -3.83 11.41
CA VAL A 108 -11.44 -4.79 10.86
C VAL A 108 -12.83 -4.29 11.19
N SER A 109 -13.69 -4.14 10.19
CA SER A 109 -15.09 -3.75 10.35
C SER A 109 -16.02 -4.83 9.80
N GLU A 110 -17.34 -4.64 9.96
CA GLU A 110 -18.34 -5.51 9.31
C GLU A 110 -18.31 -5.37 7.78
N SER A 111 -17.92 -4.21 7.27
CA SER A 111 -17.88 -3.88 5.84
C SER A 111 -16.56 -4.25 5.15
N GLY A 112 -15.50 -4.56 5.89
CA GLY A 112 -14.20 -4.83 5.30
C GLY A 112 -12.99 -4.76 6.23
N LEU A 113 -11.85 -4.40 5.65
CA LEU A 113 -10.56 -4.25 6.30
C LEU A 113 -9.91 -2.96 5.78
N SER A 114 -9.52 -2.08 6.70
CA SER A 114 -8.74 -0.87 6.40
C SER A 114 -7.35 -1.00 7.01
N ILE A 115 -6.32 -0.62 6.26
CA ILE A 115 -4.93 -0.67 6.70
C ILE A 115 -4.24 0.64 6.34
N GLU A 116 -3.51 1.20 7.30
CA GLU A 116 -2.69 2.38 7.11
C GLU A 116 -1.25 2.16 7.56
N VAL A 117 -0.30 2.67 6.78
CA VAL A 117 1.12 2.65 7.13
C VAL A 117 1.72 4.01 6.84
N ASP A 118 2.35 4.63 7.85
CA ASP A 118 3.15 5.84 7.68
C ASP A 118 4.63 5.50 7.85
N TYR A 119 5.46 5.97 6.93
CA TYR A 119 6.89 5.67 6.93
C TYR A 119 7.71 6.72 6.19
N ALA A 120 8.95 6.92 6.61
CA ALA A 120 9.94 7.64 5.83
C ALA A 120 10.64 6.69 4.84
N LEU A 121 10.70 7.10 3.58
CA LEU A 121 11.42 6.43 2.51
C LEU A 121 12.85 6.97 2.42
N GLU A 122 13.81 6.05 2.39
CA GLU A 122 15.19 6.36 2.03
C GLU A 122 15.65 5.57 0.81
N ALA A 123 16.36 6.24 -0.09
CA ALA A 123 17.05 5.61 -1.21
C ALA A 123 18.54 5.86 -1.06
N ASN A 124 19.32 4.78 -1.08
CA ASN A 124 20.79 4.82 -0.91
C ASN A 124 21.23 5.62 0.34
N TYR A 125 20.53 5.41 1.46
CA TYR A 125 20.77 6.08 2.74
C TYR A 125 20.51 7.60 2.75
N GLN A 126 19.83 8.12 1.74
CA GLN A 126 19.36 9.49 1.71
C GLN A 126 17.85 9.51 1.89
N TYR A 127 17.37 10.42 2.74
CA TYR A 127 15.95 10.70 2.88
C TYR A 127 15.36 11.14 1.54
N VAL A 128 14.22 10.58 1.19
CA VAL A 128 13.49 10.85 -0.05
C VAL A 128 12.21 11.59 0.27
N ALA A 129 11.32 10.97 1.05
CA ALA A 129 10.00 11.50 1.37
C ALA A 129 9.39 10.81 2.60
N ASP A 130 8.40 11.45 3.19
CA ASP A 130 7.44 10.83 4.11
C ASP A 130 6.28 10.31 3.26
N CYS A 131 5.98 9.02 3.40
CA CYS A 131 5.02 8.31 2.57
C CYS A 131 3.92 7.69 3.42
N ARG A 132 2.74 7.52 2.81
CA ARG A 132 1.60 6.84 3.41
C ARG A 132 1.04 5.79 2.48
N ILE A 133 0.81 4.59 3.01
CA ILE A 133 0.06 3.54 2.32
C ILE A 133 -1.32 3.44 2.94
N GLN A 134 -2.33 3.42 2.09
CA GLN A 134 -3.71 3.11 2.47
C GLN A 134 -4.20 1.92 1.67
N ILE A 135 -4.77 0.92 2.36
CA ILE A 135 -5.34 -0.26 1.73
C ILE A 135 -6.75 -0.46 2.27
N GLU A 136 -7.71 -0.51 1.35
CA GLU A 136 -9.11 -0.77 1.64
C GLU A 136 -9.55 -2.08 0.99
N VAL A 137 -10.16 -2.96 1.78
CA VAL A 137 -10.60 -4.28 1.31
C VAL A 137 -12.08 -4.43 1.55
N ARG A 138 -12.83 -4.73 0.49
CA ARG A 138 -14.29 -4.89 0.53
C ARG A 138 -14.70 -6.21 -0.09
N GLU A 139 -15.76 -6.84 0.42
CA GLU A 139 -16.29 -8.07 -0.19
C GLU A 139 -16.86 -7.79 -1.59
N LYS A 140 -16.66 -8.75 -2.51
CA LYS A 140 -17.15 -8.65 -3.89
C LYS A 140 -18.69 -8.66 -3.89
N GLY A 141 -19.30 -7.49 -4.06
CA GLY A 141 -20.76 -7.28 -3.99
C GLY A 141 -21.20 -6.25 -2.93
N GLY A 142 -20.27 -5.69 -2.14
CA GLY A 142 -20.54 -4.54 -1.29
C GLY A 142 -20.66 -3.24 -2.09
N GLU A 143 -21.49 -2.32 -1.63
CA GLU A 143 -21.69 -1.01 -2.25
C GLU A 143 -20.37 -0.21 -2.28
N ARG A 144 -20.12 0.50 -3.38
CA ARG A 144 -18.98 1.43 -3.50
C ARG A 144 -19.30 2.66 -2.66
N PHE A 145 -18.64 2.81 -1.52
CA PHE A 145 -18.60 4.06 -0.78
C PHE A 145 -17.41 4.88 -1.26
N ASP A 146 -17.68 6.01 -1.91
CA ASP A 146 -16.71 7.06 -2.16
C ASP A 146 -16.55 7.83 -0.83
N PHE A 147 -15.46 7.60 -0.10
CA PHE A 147 -15.15 8.28 1.17
C PHE A 147 -14.22 9.49 1.01
N PHE A 148 -13.78 9.78 -0.21
CA PHE A 148 -12.94 10.94 -0.50
C PHE A 148 -13.75 12.00 -1.26
N ASP A 149 -14.69 12.64 -0.55
CA ASP A 149 -15.17 13.97 -0.91
C ASP A 149 -15.67 14.67 0.37
N GLU A 150 -14.74 15.12 1.22
CA GLU A 150 -15.03 16.21 2.17
C GLU A 150 -13.75 16.90 2.68
N GLU A 151 -13.02 17.57 1.77
CA GLU A 151 -12.34 18.83 2.11
C GLU A 151 -12.60 19.85 0.99
N LYS A 152 -13.87 20.26 0.86
CA LYS A 152 -14.24 21.54 0.26
C LYS A 152 -15.09 22.36 1.22
N GLY A 153 -14.46 23.37 1.79
CA GLY A 153 -15.06 24.45 2.57
C GLY A 153 -14.03 24.95 3.58
N GLU A 154 -13.61 26.21 3.62
CA GLU A 154 -14.31 27.44 3.30
C GLU A 154 -13.33 28.48 2.73
N SER A 155 -13.69 29.01 1.57
CA SER A 155 -13.25 30.33 1.13
C SER A 155 -14.09 31.37 1.88
N GLU A 156 -13.49 32.10 2.82
CA GLU A 156 -14.06 33.37 3.29
C GLU A 156 -13.37 34.53 2.56
N GLU A 157 -14.07 35.07 1.57
CA GLU A 157 -13.90 36.45 1.13
C GLU A 157 -14.38 37.43 2.21
N TRP A 158 -13.88 38.66 2.10
CA TRP A 158 -14.32 39.91 2.73
C TRP A 158 -13.67 40.31 4.05
N ILE A 159 -12.76 41.29 3.97
CA ILE A 159 -13.09 42.61 4.53
C ILE A 159 -12.69 43.71 3.54
N GLY A 160 -13.72 44.41 3.04
CA GLY A 160 -13.55 45.76 2.52
C GLY A 160 -13.48 46.76 3.68
N SER A 161 -12.64 47.76 3.51
CA SER A 161 -12.83 49.15 3.95
C SER A 161 -11.93 50.04 3.10
#